data_AF-A0A496TR15-F1
#
_entry.id   AF-A0A496TR15-F1
#
_cell.length_a   1.000
_cell.length_b   1.000
_cell.length_c   1.000
_cell.angle_alpha   90.00
_cell.angle_beta   90.00
_cell.angle_gamma   90.00
#
_symmetry.space_group_name_H-M   'P 1'
#
loop_
_entity.id
_entity.type
_entity.pdbx_description
1 polymer ?
#
loop_
_entity_poly.entity_id
_entity_poly.type
_entity_poly.pdbx_seq_one_letter_code
_entity_poly.pdbx_strand_id
1 'polypeptide(L)'
;DGYRGETNFYANNWPIWRREHDEHSRRYLSGKEQIPLQRSHEYASVIIEAAEANKPAVIYGSVLNNGLIENLPSDGVVEVACMIDRNGVNPCRFGALPPQLAALNRSNMAVYELGVKAALEHDRQAALHALLLDPLTAAVCSPAEIKQMFDELFEAEKEYLPGF
;
A
#
# COMPACT_ATOMS: atom_id res chain seq x y z
N ASP A 1 22.34 7.09 -1.90
CA ASP A 1 21.79 7.63 -0.64
C ASP A 1 20.28 7.56 -0.69
N GLY A 2 19.68 6.65 0.09
CA GLY A 2 18.23 6.40 0.11
C GLY A 2 17.51 7.22 1.18
N TYR A 3 16.20 7.04 1.29
CA TYR A 3 15.38 7.67 2.34
C TYR A 3 15.93 7.33 3.74
N ARG A 4 16.23 8.36 4.55
CA ARG A 4 16.74 8.20 5.93
C ARG A 4 15.77 8.68 7.01
N GLY A 5 14.47 8.79 6.69
CA GLY A 5 13.47 9.26 7.65
C GLY A 5 13.46 10.78 7.85
N GLU A 6 13.93 11.55 6.88
CA GLU A 6 14.00 13.01 6.98
C GLU A 6 12.60 13.65 7.02
N THR A 7 12.43 14.69 7.84
CA THR A 7 11.20 15.47 7.89
C THR A 7 10.89 16.06 6.52
N ASN A 8 9.63 15.94 6.09
CA ASN A 8 9.16 16.44 4.79
C ASN A 8 9.90 15.86 3.58
N PHE A 9 10.54 14.69 3.70
CA PHE A 9 11.32 14.10 2.60
C PHE A 9 10.53 14.01 1.29
N TYR A 10 9.32 13.45 1.31
CA TYR A 10 8.50 13.36 0.11
C TYR A 10 8.07 14.73 -0.40
N ALA A 11 7.63 15.65 0.47
CA ALA A 11 7.22 16.99 0.06
C ALA A 11 8.38 17.77 -0.61
N ASN A 12 9.61 17.62 -0.10
CA ASN A 12 10.79 18.29 -0.64
C ASN A 12 11.29 17.68 -1.95
N ASN A 13 11.15 16.37 -2.13
CA ASN A 13 11.73 15.65 -3.26
C ASN A 13 10.73 15.35 -4.38
N TRP A 14 9.44 15.16 -4.07
CA TRP A 14 8.42 14.79 -5.05
C TRP A 14 8.28 15.78 -6.22
N PRO A 15 8.25 17.12 -6.01
CA PRO A 15 8.16 18.07 -7.12
C PRO A 15 9.35 17.98 -8.08
N ILE A 16 10.54 17.69 -7.53
CA ILE A 16 11.78 17.51 -8.30
C ILE A 16 11.67 16.23 -9.12
N TRP A 17 11.36 15.10 -8.48
CA TRP A 17 11.21 13.81 -9.17
C TRP A 17 10.12 13.83 -10.23
N ARG A 18 9.00 14.52 -9.99
CA ARG A 18 7.93 14.69 -10.97
C ARG A 18 8.43 15.43 -12.21
N ARG A 19 9.12 16.56 -12.01
CA ARG A 19 9.68 17.35 -13.11
C ARG A 19 10.73 16.54 -13.88
N GLU A 20 11.63 15.87 -13.18
CA GLU A 20 12.66 15.02 -13.80
C GLU A 20 12.03 13.89 -14.61
N HIS A 21 11.01 13.23 -14.08
CA HIS A 21 10.26 12.18 -14.78
C HIS A 21 9.60 12.71 -16.06
N ASP A 22 9.00 13.90 -16.01
CA ASP A 22 8.41 14.54 -17.19
C ASP A 22 9.48 14.92 -18.23
N GLU A 23 10.64 15.39 -17.80
CA GLU A 23 11.76 15.69 -18.68
C GLU A 23 12.35 14.44 -19.34
N HIS A 24 12.53 13.34 -18.59
CA HIS A 24 12.92 12.04 -19.14
C HIS A 24 11.91 11.57 -20.18
N SER A 25 10.61 11.65 -19.88
CA SER A 25 9.54 11.28 -20.81
C SER A 25 9.62 12.10 -22.11
N ARG A 26 9.86 13.42 -22.03
CA ARG A 26 10.05 14.27 -23.22
C ARG A 26 11.32 13.91 -24.01
N ARG A 27 12.41 13.53 -23.35
CA ARG A 27 13.64 13.06 -24.03
C ARG A 27 13.42 11.76 -24.79
N TYR A 28 12.67 10.82 -24.21
CA TYR A 28 12.27 9.59 -24.90
C TYR A 28 11.42 9.90 -26.13
N LEU A 29 10.37 10.72 -25.98
CA LEU A 29 9.47 11.06 -27.09
C LEU A 29 10.15 11.83 -28.22
N SER A 30 11.18 12.64 -27.90
CA SER A 30 11.95 13.38 -28.91
C SER A 30 13.10 12.58 -29.54
N GLY A 31 13.33 11.33 -29.09
CA GLY A 31 14.43 10.48 -29.57
C GLY A 31 15.82 10.90 -29.08
N LYS A 32 15.91 11.85 -28.15
CA LYS A 32 17.18 12.27 -27.52
C LYS A 32 17.74 11.19 -26.60
N GLU A 33 16.86 10.35 -26.06
CA GLU A 33 17.18 9.23 -25.19
C GLU A 33 16.38 8.01 -25.66
N GLN A 34 16.96 6.82 -25.55
CA GLN A 34 16.27 5.58 -25.92
C GLN A 34 15.51 5.03 -24.71
N ILE A 35 14.29 4.55 -24.93
CA ILE A 35 13.53 3.88 -23.87
C ILE A 35 14.24 2.57 -23.52
N PRO A 36 14.62 2.35 -22.25
CA PRO A 36 15.21 1.08 -21.85
C PRO A 36 14.18 -0.03 -22.03
N LEU A 37 14.54 -1.06 -22.80
CA LEU A 37 13.68 -2.22 -23.06
C LEU A 37 13.96 -3.39 -22.12
N GLN A 38 14.96 -3.26 -21.24
CA GLN A 38 15.19 -4.24 -20.19
C GLN A 38 14.03 -4.21 -19.18
N ARG A 39 13.58 -5.39 -18.75
CA ARG A 39 12.56 -5.48 -17.70
C ARG A 39 13.07 -4.88 -16.40
N SER A 40 12.20 -4.10 -15.75
CA SER A 40 12.38 -3.73 -14.35
C SER A 40 12.00 -4.90 -13.44
N HIS A 41 12.12 -4.69 -12.13
CA HIS A 41 11.66 -5.62 -11.11
C HIS A 41 10.14 -5.54 -10.85
N GLU A 42 9.42 -4.68 -11.59
CA GLU A 42 7.98 -4.50 -11.43
C GLU A 42 7.19 -5.67 -12.02
N TYR A 43 6.19 -6.16 -11.28
CA TYR A 43 5.43 -7.35 -11.67
C TYR A 43 4.48 -7.14 -12.84
N ALA A 44 4.09 -5.90 -13.20
CA ALA A 44 3.05 -5.65 -14.19
C ALA A 44 3.31 -6.37 -15.54
N SER A 45 4.52 -6.24 -16.09
CA SER A 45 4.87 -6.91 -17.35
C SER A 45 4.94 -8.44 -17.24
N VAL A 46 5.30 -8.95 -16.05
CA VAL A 46 5.36 -10.39 -15.75
C VAL A 46 3.95 -10.97 -15.66
N ILE A 47 3.04 -10.28 -14.98
CA ILE A 47 1.63 -10.67 -14.84
C ILE A 47 0.97 -10.73 -16.22
N ILE A 48 1.13 -9.67 -17.03
CA ILE A 48 0.57 -9.60 -18.39
C ILE A 48 1.12 -10.72 -19.27
N GLU A 49 2.44 -10.95 -19.27
CA GLU A 49 3.02 -12.03 -20.06
C GLU A 49 2.54 -13.41 -19.59
N ALA A 50 2.45 -13.63 -18.29
CA ALA A 50 2.02 -14.91 -17.74
C ALA A 50 0.57 -15.24 -18.13
N ALA A 51 -0.32 -14.25 -18.05
CA ALA A 51 -1.73 -14.38 -18.43
C ALA A 51 -1.90 -14.54 -19.95
N GLU A 52 -1.33 -13.65 -20.75
CA GLU A 52 -1.58 -13.57 -22.19
C GLU A 52 -0.79 -14.59 -23.00
N ALA A 53 0.49 -14.79 -22.65
CA ALA A 53 1.39 -15.69 -23.38
C ALA A 53 1.45 -17.10 -22.76
N ASN A 54 0.72 -17.35 -21.67
CA ASN A 54 0.77 -18.60 -20.90
C ASN A 54 2.21 -19.02 -20.56
N LYS A 55 2.97 -18.06 -20.01
CA LYS A 55 4.31 -18.30 -19.46
C LYS A 55 4.22 -18.16 -17.94
N PRO A 56 3.89 -19.23 -17.20
CA PRO A 56 3.53 -19.12 -15.81
C PRO A 56 4.62 -18.47 -14.96
N ALA A 57 4.20 -17.63 -14.01
CA ALA A 57 5.11 -16.91 -13.12
C ALA A 57 4.54 -16.84 -11.71
N VAL A 58 5.42 -16.70 -10.72
CA VAL A 58 5.03 -16.46 -9.33
C VAL A 58 5.37 -15.03 -8.96
N ILE A 59 4.38 -14.34 -8.40
CA ILE A 59 4.53 -13.03 -7.78
C ILE A 59 4.00 -13.06 -6.36
N TYR A 60 4.31 -12.04 -5.56
CA TYR A 60 3.65 -11.83 -4.27
C TYR A 60 2.64 -10.72 -4.44
N GLY A 61 1.36 -11.02 -4.19
CA GLY A 61 0.25 -10.13 -4.48
C GLY A 61 -0.72 -10.02 -3.33
N SER A 62 -1.31 -8.83 -3.18
CA SER A 62 -2.35 -8.52 -2.21
C SER A 62 -3.70 -9.08 -2.69
N VAL A 63 -4.25 -10.02 -1.94
CA VAL A 63 -5.50 -10.71 -2.25
C VAL A 63 -6.36 -10.89 -1.00
N LEU A 64 -7.65 -11.15 -1.19
CA LEU A 64 -8.54 -11.52 -0.08
C LEU A 64 -8.03 -12.78 0.60
N ASN A 65 -7.91 -12.76 1.93
CA ASN A 65 -7.32 -13.85 2.69
C ASN A 65 -8.07 -15.16 2.49
N ASN A 66 -9.39 -15.21 2.70
CA ASN A 66 -10.24 -16.38 2.45
C ASN A 66 -9.60 -17.74 2.87
N GLY A 67 -8.92 -17.76 4.03
CA GLY A 67 -8.23 -18.96 4.55
C GLY A 67 -6.82 -19.25 4.00
N LEU A 68 -6.22 -18.36 3.21
CA LEU A 68 -4.84 -18.47 2.71
C LEU A 68 -3.82 -18.43 3.85
N ILE A 69 -4.00 -17.49 4.79
CA ILE A 69 -3.32 -17.42 6.08
C ILE A 69 -4.32 -17.73 7.19
N GLU A 70 -4.17 -18.91 7.80
CA GLU A 70 -5.20 -19.53 8.65
C GLU A 70 -5.56 -18.74 9.92
N ASN A 71 -4.58 -18.04 10.49
CA ASN A 71 -4.72 -17.34 11.76
C ASN A 71 -4.83 -15.81 11.62
N LEU A 72 -5.29 -15.34 10.45
CA LEU A 72 -5.71 -13.97 10.16
C LEU A 72 -7.19 -13.91 9.76
N PRO A 73 -7.88 -12.77 9.90
CA PRO A 73 -9.27 -12.60 9.44
C PRO A 73 -9.44 -13.00 7.97
N SER A 74 -10.53 -13.72 7.65
CA SER A 74 -10.75 -14.25 6.30
C SER A 74 -11.25 -13.20 5.30
N ASP A 75 -11.85 -12.15 5.81
CA ASP A 75 -12.37 -10.98 5.09
C ASP A 75 -11.31 -9.89 4.84
N GLY A 76 -10.14 -9.99 5.49
CA GLY A 76 -9.04 -9.04 5.29
C GLY A 76 -8.18 -9.35 4.06
N VAL A 77 -7.31 -8.42 3.70
CA VAL A 77 -6.34 -8.56 2.59
C VAL A 77 -4.99 -9.02 3.13
N VAL A 78 -4.36 -9.98 2.43
CA VAL A 78 -3.02 -10.51 2.74
C VAL A 78 -2.16 -10.52 1.49
N GLU A 79 -0.84 -10.43 1.68
CA GLU A 79 0.12 -10.65 0.60
C GLU A 79 0.65 -12.09 0.65
N VAL A 80 0.40 -12.86 -0.40
CA VAL A 80 0.89 -14.24 -0.53
C VAL A 80 1.43 -14.51 -1.93
N ALA A 81 2.18 -15.59 -2.08
CA ALA A 81 2.58 -16.07 -3.40
C ALA A 81 1.34 -16.37 -4.25
N CYS A 82 1.33 -15.88 -5.48
CA CYS A 82 0.27 -16.08 -6.46
C CYS A 82 0.88 -16.65 -7.74
N MET A 83 0.39 -17.80 -8.17
CA MET A 83 0.71 -18.36 -9.47
C MET A 83 -0.14 -17.66 -10.53
N ILE A 84 0.53 -17.04 -11.50
CA ILE A 84 -0.12 -16.41 -12.64
C ILE A 84 0.07 -17.30 -13.85
N ASP A 85 -1.03 -17.66 -14.51
CA ASP A 85 -1.04 -18.38 -15.78
C ASP A 85 -2.25 -17.94 -16.63
N ARG A 86 -2.55 -18.65 -17.72
CA ARG A 86 -3.71 -18.35 -18.57
C ARG A 86 -5.06 -18.37 -17.82
N ASN A 87 -5.16 -19.03 -16.68
CA ASN A 87 -6.38 -19.07 -15.86
C ASN A 87 -6.49 -17.87 -14.91
N GLY A 88 -5.49 -16.99 -14.89
CA GLY A 88 -5.48 -15.76 -14.10
C GLY A 88 -4.58 -15.85 -12.87
N VAL A 89 -4.99 -15.13 -11.82
CA VAL A 89 -4.26 -15.05 -10.55
C VAL A 89 -4.75 -16.17 -9.63
N ASN A 90 -3.85 -17.06 -9.24
CA ASN A 90 -4.16 -18.19 -8.36
C ASN A 90 -3.36 -18.05 -7.04
N PRO A 91 -3.97 -17.51 -5.97
CA PRO A 91 -3.28 -17.37 -4.69
C PRO A 91 -2.96 -18.71 -4.04
N CYS A 92 -1.76 -18.82 -3.48
CA CYS A 92 -1.28 -20.02 -2.82
C CYS A 92 -1.49 -19.93 -1.31
N ARG A 93 -2.08 -20.98 -0.73
CA ARG A 93 -2.23 -21.12 0.72
C ARG A 93 -0.86 -21.14 1.39
N PHE A 94 -0.65 -20.26 2.36
CA PHE A 94 0.55 -20.21 3.18
C PHE A 94 0.43 -21.09 4.43
N GLY A 95 -0.73 -21.07 5.07
CA GLY A 95 -0.96 -21.72 6.36
C GLY A 95 -0.90 -20.74 7.54
N ALA A 96 -0.67 -21.24 8.75
CA ALA A 96 -0.59 -20.39 9.94
C ALA A 96 0.76 -19.65 10.04
N LEU A 97 0.72 -18.35 10.31
CA LEU A 97 1.91 -17.59 10.68
C LEU A 97 2.36 -17.94 12.10
N PRO A 98 3.65 -17.76 12.44
CA PRO A 98 4.11 -17.75 13.83
C PRO A 98 3.24 -16.79 14.68
N PRO A 99 2.86 -17.16 15.92
CA PRO A 99 1.85 -16.42 16.69
C PRO A 99 2.13 -14.93 16.86
N GLN A 100 3.39 -14.57 17.11
CA GLN A 100 3.84 -13.19 17.25
C GLN A 100 3.68 -12.37 15.96
N LEU A 101 3.91 -12.99 14.79
CA LEU A 101 3.73 -12.32 13.50
C LEU A 101 2.24 -12.18 13.16
N ALA A 102 1.45 -13.21 13.45
CA ALA A 102 0.00 -13.13 13.32
C ALA A 102 -0.61 -12.05 14.22
N ALA A 103 -0.06 -11.84 15.42
CA ALA A 103 -0.51 -10.78 16.32
C ALA A 103 -0.22 -9.39 15.75
N LEU A 104 1.01 -9.16 15.27
CA LEU A 104 1.39 -7.90 14.62
C LEU A 104 0.58 -7.62 13.35
N ASN A 105 0.35 -8.63 12.51
CA ASN A 105 -0.45 -8.45 11.31
C ASN A 105 -1.90 -8.13 11.66
N ARG A 106 -2.50 -8.82 12.64
CA ARG A 106 -3.87 -8.53 13.09
C ARG A 106 -4.03 -7.11 13.63
N SER A 107 -3.07 -6.62 14.41
CA SER A 107 -3.13 -5.24 14.91
C SER A 107 -3.08 -4.21 13.78
N ASN A 108 -2.23 -4.42 12.77
CA ASN A 108 -2.17 -3.55 11.60
C ASN A 108 -3.42 -3.64 10.73
N MET A 109 -3.97 -4.85 10.52
CA MET A 109 -5.22 -5.03 9.79
C MET A 109 -6.37 -4.24 10.43
N ALA A 110 -6.45 -4.18 11.76
CA ALA A 110 -7.48 -3.40 12.45
C ALA A 110 -7.39 -1.88 12.14
N VAL A 111 -6.17 -1.34 11.97
CA VAL A 111 -5.95 0.06 11.56
C VAL A 111 -6.53 0.29 10.16
N TYR A 112 -6.26 -0.61 9.22
CA TYR A 112 -6.76 -0.50 7.84
C TYR A 112 -8.29 -0.66 7.76
N GLU A 113 -8.88 -1.60 8.51
CA GLU A 113 -10.34 -1.76 8.58
C GLU A 113 -11.03 -0.48 9.08
N LEU A 114 -10.47 0.18 10.10
CA LEU A 114 -10.99 1.46 10.58
C LEU A 114 -10.84 2.57 9.55
N GLY A 115 -9.72 2.60 8.81
CA GLY A 115 -9.52 3.54 7.71
C GLY A 115 -10.50 3.33 6.56
N VAL A 116 -10.74 2.08 6.16
CA VAL A 116 -11.74 1.72 5.14
C VAL A 116 -13.14 2.09 5.62
N LYS A 117 -13.49 1.75 6.87
CA LYS A 117 -14.77 2.14 7.46
C LYS A 117 -14.96 3.65 7.44
N ALA A 118 -13.95 4.41 7.88
CA ALA A 118 -14.00 5.85 7.83
C ALA A 118 -14.29 6.35 6.41
N ALA A 119 -13.55 5.85 5.41
CA ALA A 119 -13.70 6.25 4.02
C ALA A 119 -15.07 5.90 3.42
N LEU A 120 -15.62 4.73 3.72
CA LEU A 120 -16.89 4.27 3.16
C LEU A 120 -18.12 4.86 3.87
N GLU A 121 -18.04 5.06 5.18
CA GLU A 121 -19.16 5.54 6.00
C GLU A 121 -19.07 7.03 6.33
N HIS A 122 -18.00 7.71 5.89
CA HIS A 122 -17.65 9.07 6.28
C HIS A 122 -17.56 9.23 7.81
N ASP A 123 -17.10 8.18 8.49
CA ASP A 123 -16.98 8.12 9.95
C ASP A 123 -15.66 8.75 10.40
N ARG A 124 -15.71 10.03 10.75
CA ARG A 124 -14.57 10.78 11.31
C ARG A 124 -14.00 10.14 12.58
N GLN A 125 -14.82 9.49 13.41
CA GLN A 125 -14.33 8.83 14.62
C GLN A 125 -13.57 7.54 14.29
N ALA A 126 -14.01 6.78 13.29
CA ALA A 126 -13.27 5.62 12.80
C ALA A 126 -11.86 6.00 12.32
N ALA A 127 -11.71 7.14 11.62
CA ALA A 127 -10.40 7.63 11.21
C ALA A 127 -9.51 7.99 12.41
N LEU A 128 -10.06 8.66 13.43
CA LEU A 128 -9.33 8.95 14.67
C LEU A 128 -8.92 7.66 15.40
N HIS A 129 -9.81 6.67 15.47
CA HIS A 129 -9.49 5.36 16.07
C HIS A 129 -8.38 4.64 15.31
N ALA A 130 -8.32 4.75 13.98
CA ALA A 130 -7.22 4.19 13.20
C ALA A 130 -5.87 4.76 13.64
N LEU A 131 -5.77 6.09 13.78
CA LEU A 131 -4.55 6.75 14.26
C LEU A 131 -4.21 6.44 15.72
N LEU A 132 -5.22 6.24 16.57
CA LEU A 132 -4.99 5.82 17.96
C LEU A 132 -4.43 4.39 18.07
N LEU A 133 -4.72 3.53 17.09
CA LEU A 133 -4.23 2.15 17.03
C LEU A 133 -2.95 1.98 16.20
N ASP A 134 -2.59 2.96 15.37
CA ASP A 134 -1.36 2.92 14.59
C ASP A 134 -0.14 2.82 15.51
N PRO A 135 0.72 1.79 15.36
CA PRO A 135 1.77 1.51 16.32
C PRO A 135 2.85 2.60 16.37
N LEU A 136 3.11 3.29 15.25
CA LEU A 136 4.08 4.38 15.24
C LEU A 136 3.51 5.59 15.99
N THR A 137 2.29 5.99 15.63
CA THR A 137 1.58 7.12 16.23
C THR A 137 1.42 6.94 17.74
N ALA A 138 0.94 5.77 18.17
CA ALA A 138 0.77 5.43 19.58
C ALA A 138 2.09 5.30 20.36
N ALA A 139 3.22 5.07 19.69
CA ALA A 139 4.52 4.99 20.36
C ALA A 139 5.13 6.37 20.66
N VAL A 140 4.76 7.41 19.88
CA VAL A 140 5.40 8.74 19.97
C VAL A 140 4.45 9.84 20.41
N CYS A 141 3.14 9.60 20.45
CA CYS A 141 2.12 10.57 20.85
C CYS A 141 1.19 9.99 21.93
N SER A 142 0.77 10.85 22.85
CA SER A 142 -0.36 10.58 23.76
C SER A 142 -1.70 10.66 23.01
N PRO A 143 -2.79 10.06 23.52
CA PRO A 143 -4.11 10.15 22.88
C PRO A 143 -4.60 11.59 22.64
N ALA A 144 -4.23 12.54 23.50
CA ALA A 144 -4.56 13.94 23.33
C ALA A 144 -3.80 14.57 22.14
N GLU A 145 -2.51 14.29 22.01
CA GLU A 145 -1.68 14.74 20.88
C GLU A 145 -2.16 14.11 19.57
N ILE A 146 -2.54 12.82 19.59
CA ILE A 146 -3.09 12.12 18.41
C ILE A 146 -4.37 12.80 17.94
N LYS A 147 -5.27 13.12 18.87
CA LYS A 147 -6.51 13.81 18.54
C LYS A 147 -6.24 15.21 17.96
N GLN A 148 -5.33 15.96 18.55
CA GLN A 148 -4.97 17.28 18.04
C GLN A 148 -4.38 17.19 16.62
N MET A 149 -3.40 16.30 16.42
CA MET A 149 -2.80 16.04 15.12
C MET A 149 -3.84 15.62 14.08
N PHE A 150 -4.76 14.74 14.46
CA PHE A 150 -5.86 14.33 13.58
C PHE A 150 -6.76 15.51 13.19
N ASP A 151 -7.14 16.37 14.13
CA ASP A 151 -7.98 17.53 13.84
C ASP A 151 -7.27 18.50 12.88
N GLU A 152 -5.95 18.71 13.04
CA GLU A 152 -5.12 19.54 12.14
C GLU A 152 -5.01 18.92 10.73
N LEU A 153 -4.70 17.63 10.63
CA LEU A 153 -4.61 16.91 9.34
C LEU A 153 -5.95 16.89 8.60
N PHE A 154 -7.04 16.65 9.32
CA PHE A 154 -8.38 16.58 8.73
C PHE A 154 -8.81 17.93 8.13
N GLU A 155 -8.52 19.04 8.80
CA GLU A 155 -8.82 20.37 8.26
C GLU A 155 -7.91 20.70 7.06
N ALA A 156 -6.63 20.33 7.12
CA ALA A 156 -5.69 20.53 6.01
C ALA A 156 -6.10 19.75 4.75
N GLU A 157 -6.64 18.53 4.91
CA GLU A 157 -7.01 17.63 3.81
C GLU A 157 -8.48 17.75 3.40
N LYS A 158 -9.24 18.69 3.98
CA LYS A 158 -10.69 18.82 3.80
C LYS A 158 -11.14 18.90 2.33
N GLU A 159 -10.36 19.55 1.48
CA GLU A 159 -10.63 19.64 0.04
C GLU A 159 -10.57 18.26 -0.65
N TYR A 160 -9.74 17.35 -0.16
CA TYR A 160 -9.53 16.01 -0.70
C TYR A 160 -10.40 14.93 -0.06
N LEU A 161 -11.21 15.29 0.94
CA LEU A 161 -12.13 14.40 1.65
C LEU A 161 -13.60 14.77 1.34
N PRO A 162 -14.04 14.71 0.07
CA PRO A 162 -15.40 15.08 -0.28
C PRO A 162 -16.40 14.12 0.37
N GLY A 163 -17.40 14.67 1.05
CA GLY A 163 -18.47 13.90 1.71
C GLY A 163 -18.22 13.61 3.19
N PHE A 164 -17.00 13.86 3.68
CA PHE A 164 -16.67 13.87 5.10
C PHE A 164 -17.08 15.16 5.81
#